data_AF-D6GQZ4-F1
#
_entry.id   AF-D6GQZ4-F1
#
_cell.length_a   1.000
_cell.length_b   1.000
_cell.length_c   1.000
_cell.angle_alpha   90.00
_cell.angle_beta   90.00
_cell.angle_gamma   90.00
#
_symmetry.space_group_name_H-M   'P 1'
#
loop_
_entity.id
_entity.type
_entity.pdbx_description
1 polymer ?
#
loop_
_entity_poly.entity_id
_entity_poly.type
_entity_poly.pdbx_seq_one_letter_code
_entity_poly.pdbx_strand_id
1 'polypeptide(L)'
;MFSSTREVLPSLKVVYVLLIVFFVAVLFRNYFNKLKTKEDYLKRASNLGKHWKQYDRAAAILKKGLDTLTLTEEEQDVFNFQIGMQYYYKRDYKEAVEYFEKMERYFKKARIPFDNGYLSMIVSYYNIGKTEKAKSLYRILKKQQKLDPRYGDLDMLEKRLFD
;
A
#
# COMPACT_ATOMS: atom_id res chain seq x y z
N MET A 1 -56.22 6.18 -7.28
CA MET A 1 -55.16 6.20 -6.24
C MET A 1 -54.82 4.74 -5.92
N PHE A 2 -53.96 4.09 -6.70
CA PHE A 2 -53.52 2.72 -6.42
C PHE A 2 -52.14 2.78 -5.76
N SER A 3 -52.12 2.73 -4.43
CA SER A 3 -50.90 2.44 -3.68
C SER A 3 -50.70 0.93 -3.67
N SER A 4 -50.13 0.39 -4.75
CA SER A 4 -49.64 -0.98 -4.80
C SER A 4 -48.27 -1.01 -4.13
N THR A 5 -48.27 -1.03 -2.79
CA THR A 5 -47.09 -1.52 -2.07
C THR A 5 -46.99 -3.00 -2.36
N ARG A 6 -46.18 -3.40 -3.35
CA ARG A 6 -45.84 -4.80 -3.57
C ARG A 6 -45.21 -5.32 -2.28
N GLU A 7 -45.96 -6.08 -1.52
CA GLU A 7 -45.42 -6.76 -0.35
C GLU A 7 -44.32 -7.70 -0.83
N VAL A 8 -43.11 -7.47 -0.34
CA VAL A 8 -41.96 -8.31 -0.65
C VAL A 8 -42.27 -9.72 -0.13
N LEU A 9 -42.28 -10.71 -1.02
CA LEU A 9 -42.54 -12.10 -0.68
C LEU A 9 -41.69 -12.52 0.53
N PRO A 10 -42.24 -13.28 1.49
CA PRO A 10 -41.50 -13.73 2.67
C PRO A 10 -40.16 -14.40 2.35
N SER A 11 -40.09 -15.13 1.23
CA SER A 11 -38.87 -15.76 0.71
C SER A 11 -37.79 -14.73 0.34
N LEU A 12 -38.15 -13.61 -0.28
CA LEU A 12 -37.19 -12.53 -0.58
C LEU A 12 -36.64 -11.90 0.70
N LYS A 13 -37.48 -11.72 1.73
CA LYS A 13 -37.01 -11.21 3.03
C LYS A 13 -35.96 -12.15 3.65
N VAL A 14 -36.19 -13.46 3.58
CA VAL A 14 -35.21 -14.47 4.05
C VAL A 14 -33.91 -14.39 3.25
N VAL A 15 -33.98 -14.25 1.92
CA VAL A 15 -32.79 -14.09 1.07
C VAL A 15 -32.00 -12.83 1.45
N TYR A 16 -32.67 -11.69 1.67
CA TYR A 16 -31.99 -10.45 2.10
C TYR A 16 -31.32 -10.61 3.46
N VAL A 17 -31.96 -11.27 4.42
CA VAL A 17 -31.37 -11.53 5.74
C VAL A 17 -30.13 -12.42 5.60
N LEU A 18 -30.18 -13.48 4.80
CA LEU A 18 -29.03 -14.35 4.55
C LEU A 18 -27.88 -13.61 3.88
N LEU A 19 -28.16 -12.73 2.91
CA LEU A 19 -27.15 -11.89 2.27
C LEU A 19 -26.49 -10.91 3.26
N ILE A 20 -27.27 -10.29 4.14
CA ILE A 20 -26.74 -9.39 5.18
C ILE A 20 -25.87 -10.17 6.17
N VAL A 21 -26.34 -11.32 6.67
CA VAL A 21 -25.56 -12.17 7.59
C VAL A 21 -24.26 -12.64 6.94
N PHE A 22 -24.31 -13.06 5.67
CA PHE A 22 -23.12 -13.41 4.90
C PHE A 22 -22.16 -12.22 4.78
N PHE A 23 -22.67 -11.03 4.43
CA PHE A 23 -21.86 -9.82 4.30
C PHE A 23 -21.22 -9.41 5.63
N VAL A 24 -21.98 -9.45 6.73
CA VAL A 24 -21.49 -9.20 8.09
C VAL A 24 -20.44 -10.22 8.49
N ALA A 25 -20.64 -11.51 8.19
CA ALA A 25 -19.66 -12.55 8.49
C ALA A 25 -18.35 -12.36 7.69
N VAL A 26 -18.44 -11.94 6.41
CA VAL A 26 -17.27 -11.60 5.58
C VAL A 26 -16.54 -10.38 6.14
N LEU A 27 -17.25 -9.32 6.53
CA LEU A 27 -16.69 -8.14 7.18
C LEU A 27 -16.02 -8.53 8.51
N PHE A 28 -16.70 -9.34 9.32
CA PHE A 28 -16.21 -9.75 10.63
C PHE A 28 -14.95 -10.59 10.50
N ARG A 29 -14.92 -11.56 9.58
CA ARG A 29 -13.73 -12.36 9.27
C ARG A 29 -12.56 -11.48 8.82
N ASN A 30 -12.79 -10.51 7.94
CA ASN A 30 -11.71 -9.63 7.48
C ASN A 30 -11.18 -8.69 8.59
N TYR A 31 -12.06 -8.22 9.47
CA TYR A 31 -11.73 -7.19 10.47
C TYR A 31 -11.26 -7.76 11.82
N PHE A 32 -11.83 -8.87 12.26
CA PHE A 32 -11.60 -9.47 13.58
C PHE A 32 -10.78 -10.77 13.55
N ASN A 33 -10.44 -11.31 12.37
CA ASN A 33 -9.48 -12.42 12.33
C ASN A 33 -8.15 -11.99 12.98
N LYS A 34 -7.58 -12.91 13.76
CA LYS A 34 -6.29 -12.71 14.42
C LYS A 34 -5.20 -12.53 13.37
N LEU A 35 -4.38 -11.49 13.56
CA LEU A 35 -3.19 -11.26 12.73
C LEU A 35 -2.11 -12.22 13.17
N LYS A 36 -1.79 -13.22 12.35
CA LYS A 36 -0.80 -14.25 12.69
C LYS A 36 0.32 -14.34 11.67
N THR A 37 0.02 -14.20 10.39
CA THR A 37 1.01 -14.32 9.32
C THR A 37 1.33 -12.95 8.73
N LYS A 38 2.46 -12.84 8.04
CA LYS A 38 2.83 -11.61 7.30
C LYS A 38 1.73 -11.20 6.32
N GLU A 39 1.08 -12.15 5.65
CA GLU A 39 -0.01 -11.90 4.71
C GLU A 39 -1.22 -11.26 5.39
N ASP A 40 -1.56 -11.67 6.62
CA ASP A 40 -2.67 -11.10 7.37
C ASP A 40 -2.45 -9.59 7.60
N TYR A 41 -1.24 -9.23 8.03
CA TYR A 41 -0.85 -7.85 8.28
C TYR A 41 -0.84 -7.02 6.99
N LEU A 42 -0.18 -7.53 5.94
CA LEU A 42 -0.09 -6.85 4.64
C LEU A 42 -1.47 -6.64 4.00
N LYS A 43 -2.32 -7.67 4.02
CA LYS A 43 -3.67 -7.59 3.45
C LYS A 43 -4.55 -6.62 4.22
N ARG A 44 -4.52 -6.65 5.56
CA ARG A 44 -5.31 -5.72 6.38
C ARG A 44 -4.86 -4.27 6.17
N ALA A 45 -3.56 -4.02 6.18
CA ALA A 45 -3.02 -2.68 5.94
C ALA A 45 -3.36 -2.19 4.52
N SER A 46 -3.18 -3.02 3.50
CA SER A 46 -3.57 -2.70 2.11
C SER A 46 -5.04 -2.34 2.02
N ASN A 47 -5.93 -3.11 2.63
CA ASN A 47 -7.37 -2.81 2.63
C ASN A 47 -7.67 -1.47 3.31
N LEU A 48 -7.08 -1.22 4.50
CA LEU A 48 -7.24 0.04 5.23
C LEU A 48 -6.76 1.25 4.42
N GLY A 49 -5.58 1.15 3.79
CA GLY A 49 -5.00 2.23 3.00
C GLY A 49 -5.74 2.46 1.68
N LYS A 50 -5.95 1.41 0.88
CA LYS A 50 -6.50 1.53 -0.49
C LYS A 50 -8.00 1.80 -0.51
N HIS A 51 -8.78 1.07 0.28
CA HIS A 51 -10.24 1.16 0.23
C HIS A 51 -10.82 2.19 1.20
N TRP A 52 -10.14 2.42 2.33
CA TRP A 52 -10.67 3.28 3.39
C TRP A 52 -9.85 4.56 3.61
N LYS A 53 -8.71 4.72 2.92
CA LYS A 53 -7.78 5.86 3.10
C LYS A 53 -7.34 6.06 4.56
N GLN A 54 -7.37 5.00 5.36
CA GLN A 54 -6.96 5.01 6.77
C GLN A 54 -5.46 4.74 6.88
N TYR A 55 -4.66 5.67 6.33
CA TYR A 55 -3.21 5.49 6.19
C TYR A 55 -2.48 5.30 7.52
N ASP A 56 -2.82 6.09 8.54
CA ASP A 56 -2.21 5.96 9.87
C ASP A 56 -2.50 4.60 10.51
N ARG A 57 -3.74 4.10 10.37
CA ARG A 57 -4.09 2.77 10.89
C ARG A 57 -3.42 1.66 10.08
N ALA A 58 -3.35 1.80 8.76
CA ALA A 58 -2.63 0.87 7.91
C ALA A 58 -1.14 0.79 8.31
N ALA A 59 -0.49 1.93 8.52
CA ALA A 59 0.89 2.00 8.99
C ALA A 59 1.05 1.37 10.38
N ALA A 60 0.14 1.62 11.32
CA ALA A 60 0.17 1.03 12.66
C ALA A 60 0.05 -0.50 12.64
N ILE A 61 -0.81 -1.06 11.78
CA ILE A 61 -0.91 -2.51 11.59
C ILE A 61 0.42 -3.08 11.09
N LEU A 62 1.04 -2.45 10.09
CA LEU A 62 2.33 -2.92 9.57
C LEU A 62 3.44 -2.85 10.62
N LYS A 63 3.55 -1.74 11.37
CA LYS A 63 4.53 -1.61 12.47
C LYS A 63 4.34 -2.70 13.52
N LYS A 64 3.09 -3.00 13.89
CA LYS A 64 2.80 -4.13 14.79
C LYS A 64 3.27 -5.47 14.20
N GLY A 65 3.17 -5.67 12.90
CA GLY A 65 3.71 -6.87 12.25
C GLY A 65 5.24 -6.95 12.33
N LEU A 66 5.96 -5.84 12.16
CA LEU A 66 7.41 -5.77 12.38
C LEU A 66 7.79 -6.14 13.82
N ASP A 67 7.00 -5.70 14.80
CA ASP A 67 7.30 -5.93 16.23
C ASP A 67 6.97 -7.35 16.71
N THR A 68 6.04 -8.04 16.03
CA THR A 68 5.46 -9.30 16.54
C THR A 68 5.84 -10.55 15.75
N LEU A 69 6.23 -10.39 14.49
CA LEU A 69 6.57 -11.52 13.62
C LEU A 69 8.08 -11.77 13.60
N THR A 70 8.47 -13.03 13.52
CA THR A 70 9.84 -13.40 13.15
C THR A 70 9.98 -13.27 11.64
N LEU A 71 10.51 -12.14 11.18
CA LEU A 71 10.67 -11.81 9.75
C LEU A 71 12.13 -11.93 9.31
N THR A 72 12.34 -12.45 8.11
CA THR A 72 13.61 -12.31 7.38
C THR A 72 13.88 -10.84 7.04
N GLU A 73 15.13 -10.50 6.74
CA GLU A 73 15.49 -9.13 6.33
C GLU A 73 14.64 -8.64 5.14
N GLU A 74 14.43 -9.51 4.15
CA GLU A 74 13.62 -9.20 2.95
C GLU A 74 12.16 -8.92 3.30
N GLU A 75 11.58 -9.69 4.22
CA GLU A 75 10.22 -9.44 4.68
C GLU A 75 10.12 -8.13 5.48
N GLN A 76 11.13 -7.80 6.30
CA GLN A 76 11.17 -6.50 6.98
C GLN A 76 11.24 -5.34 5.97
N ASP A 77 12.00 -5.49 4.89
CA ASP A 77 12.08 -4.49 3.82
C ASP A 77 10.72 -4.29 3.13
N VAL A 78 9.97 -5.38 2.87
CA VAL A 78 8.59 -5.30 2.35
C VAL A 78 7.69 -4.51 3.32
N PHE A 79 7.77 -4.78 4.62
CA PHE A 79 6.98 -4.04 5.61
C PHE A 79 7.35 -2.55 5.66
N ASN A 80 8.64 -2.22 5.69
CA ASN A 80 9.12 -0.84 5.67
C ASN A 80 8.64 -0.11 4.41
N PHE A 81 8.75 -0.75 3.25
CA PHE A 81 8.24 -0.19 1.99
C PHE A 81 6.74 0.09 2.06
N GLN A 82 5.93 -0.86 2.53
CA GLN A 82 4.48 -0.68 2.64
C GLN A 82 4.09 0.40 3.65
N ILE A 83 4.87 0.58 4.73
CA ILE A 83 4.69 1.69 5.69
C ILE A 83 5.01 3.03 5.01
N GLY A 84 6.15 3.12 4.32
CA GLY A 84 6.53 4.32 3.57
C GLY A 84 5.47 4.72 2.55
N MET A 85 4.87 3.75 1.86
CA MET A 85 3.74 3.99 0.95
C MET A 85 2.51 4.58 1.65
N GLN A 86 2.17 4.15 2.88
CA GLN A 86 1.05 4.76 3.61
C GLN A 86 1.30 6.23 3.93
N TYR A 87 2.51 6.56 4.39
CA TYR A 87 2.89 7.95 4.67
C TYR A 87 2.95 8.79 3.40
N TYR A 88 3.45 8.23 2.29
CA TYR A 88 3.39 8.88 0.99
C TYR A 88 1.94 9.22 0.57
N TYR A 89 1.01 8.28 0.69
CA TYR A 89 -0.40 8.53 0.35
C TYR A 89 -1.06 9.57 1.26
N LYS A 90 -0.58 9.69 2.51
CA LYS A 90 -0.97 10.76 3.45
C LYS A 90 -0.27 12.10 3.14
N ARG A 91 0.67 12.15 2.20
CA ARG A 91 1.56 13.29 1.88
C ARG A 91 2.53 13.65 3.01
N ASP A 92 2.80 12.71 3.89
CA ASP A 92 3.78 12.83 4.96
C ASP A 92 5.14 12.33 4.47
N TYR A 93 5.81 13.17 3.67
CA TYR A 93 6.99 12.74 2.92
C TYR A 93 8.21 12.49 3.79
N LYS A 94 8.31 13.15 4.95
CA LYS A 94 9.43 12.98 5.87
C LYS A 94 9.37 11.56 6.47
N GLU A 95 8.23 11.19 7.02
CA GLU A 95 7.97 9.87 7.60
C GLU A 95 8.05 8.79 6.51
N ALA A 96 7.55 9.06 5.31
CA ALA A 96 7.70 8.15 4.18
C ALA A 96 9.19 7.85 3.91
N VAL A 97 10.02 8.88 3.85
CA VAL A 97 11.47 8.73 3.63
C VAL A 97 12.13 7.95 4.77
N GLU A 98 11.77 8.17 6.02
CA GLU A 98 12.35 7.42 7.15
C GLU A 98 12.19 5.89 6.99
N TYR A 99 11.05 5.43 6.48
CA TYR A 99 10.84 4.00 6.21
C TYR A 99 11.46 3.54 4.89
N PHE A 100 11.45 4.38 3.86
CA PHE A 100 12.13 4.10 2.61
C PHE A 100 13.67 4.03 2.73
N GLU A 101 14.27 4.65 3.74
CA GLU A 101 15.71 4.53 3.99
C GLU A 101 16.07 3.22 4.71
N LYS A 102 15.13 2.59 5.43
CA LYS A 102 15.37 1.30 6.09
C LYS A 102 15.58 0.15 5.10
N MET A 103 15.03 0.29 3.90
CA MET A 103 15.13 -0.71 2.81
C MET A 103 16.38 -0.54 1.92
N GLU A 104 17.38 0.27 2.30
CA GLU A 104 18.59 0.52 1.49
C GLU A 104 19.35 -0.78 1.10
N ARG A 105 19.31 -1.79 1.96
CA ARG A 105 19.94 -3.10 1.71
C ARG A 105 19.22 -3.91 0.62
N TYR A 106 17.90 -3.78 0.54
CA TYR A 106 17.07 -4.42 -0.48
C TYR A 106 17.44 -3.94 -1.89
N PHE A 107 17.66 -2.63 -2.03
CA PHE A 107 18.10 -2.01 -3.29
C PHE A 107 19.42 -2.55 -3.80
N LYS A 108 20.39 -2.75 -2.90
CA LYS A 108 21.73 -3.22 -3.26
C LYS A 108 21.72 -4.64 -3.78
N LYS A 109 20.75 -5.48 -3.38
CA LYS A 109 20.62 -6.88 -3.81
C LYS A 109 19.83 -7.05 -5.12
N ALA A 110 19.31 -5.97 -5.72
CA ALA A 110 18.60 -5.98 -7.00
C ALA A 110 17.42 -6.97 -7.13
N ARG A 111 16.85 -7.45 -6.01
CA ARG A 111 15.75 -8.42 -5.96
C ARG A 111 14.40 -7.73 -5.77
N ILE A 112 14.13 -6.73 -6.60
CA ILE A 112 12.95 -5.90 -6.43
C ILE A 112 11.84 -6.36 -7.38
N PRO A 113 10.65 -6.76 -6.89
CA PRO A 113 9.45 -6.77 -7.71
C PRO A 113 9.13 -5.33 -8.09
N PHE A 114 9.29 -4.99 -9.37
CA PHE A 114 9.07 -3.64 -9.86
C PHE A 114 7.58 -3.29 -9.82
N ASP A 115 7.18 -2.51 -8.81
CA ASP A 115 5.88 -1.85 -8.74
C ASP A 115 6.04 -0.31 -8.71
N ASN A 116 4.93 0.40 -8.92
CA ASN A 116 4.90 1.87 -9.01
C ASN A 116 5.34 2.59 -7.71
N GLY A 117 5.65 1.89 -6.62
CA GLY A 117 6.02 2.53 -5.35
C GLY A 117 7.37 3.23 -5.38
N TYR A 118 8.29 2.90 -6.31
CA TYR A 118 9.55 3.65 -6.48
C TYR A 118 9.34 5.10 -6.94
N LEU A 119 8.30 5.37 -7.72
CA LEU A 119 7.92 6.75 -8.06
C LEU A 119 7.55 7.53 -6.79
N SER A 120 6.82 6.86 -5.88
CA SER A 120 6.42 7.43 -4.60
C SER A 120 7.64 7.79 -3.74
N MET A 121 8.69 6.98 -3.80
CA MET A 121 9.96 7.26 -3.13
C MET A 121 10.68 8.48 -3.71
N ILE A 122 10.85 8.53 -5.04
CA ILE A 122 11.47 9.68 -5.72
C ILE A 122 10.75 10.97 -5.36
N VAL A 123 9.42 10.96 -5.45
CA VAL A 123 8.58 12.10 -5.07
C VAL A 123 8.79 12.45 -3.60
N SER A 124 8.82 11.48 -2.69
CA SER A 124 9.04 11.76 -1.27
C SER A 124 10.41 12.40 -1.01
N TYR A 125 11.48 11.84 -1.56
CA TYR A 125 12.83 12.41 -1.45
C TYR A 125 12.90 13.84 -1.98
N TYR A 126 12.28 14.10 -3.14
CA TYR A 126 12.24 15.43 -3.74
C TYR A 126 11.51 16.43 -2.85
N ASN A 127 10.33 16.09 -2.34
CA ASN A 127 9.52 17.01 -1.52
C ASN A 127 10.17 17.37 -0.18
N ILE A 128 11.09 16.55 0.32
CA ILE A 128 11.85 16.87 1.55
C ILE A 128 13.23 17.50 1.27
N GLY A 129 13.52 17.88 0.02
CA GLY A 129 14.79 18.51 -0.36
C GLY A 129 15.97 17.55 -0.50
N LYS A 130 15.78 16.22 -0.44
CA LYS A 130 16.82 15.22 -0.74
C LYS A 130 16.96 15.03 -2.26
N THR A 131 17.15 16.12 -2.99
CA THR A 131 17.10 16.17 -4.47
C THR A 131 18.12 15.27 -5.14
N GLU A 132 19.37 15.23 -4.66
CA GLU A 132 20.40 14.37 -5.27
C GLU A 132 20.10 12.88 -5.11
N LYS A 133 19.48 12.49 -3.99
CA LYS A 133 19.02 11.11 -3.78
C LYS A 133 17.86 10.76 -4.71
N ALA A 134 16.92 11.69 -4.89
CA ALA A 134 15.83 11.54 -5.86
C ALA A 134 16.34 11.38 -7.30
N LYS A 135 17.29 12.23 -7.73
CA LYS A 135 17.93 12.16 -9.05
C LYS A 135 18.72 10.86 -9.25
N SER A 136 19.46 10.42 -8.23
CA SER A 136 20.20 9.15 -8.28
C SER A 136 19.26 7.97 -8.49
N LEU A 137 18.17 7.90 -7.70
CA LEU A 137 17.15 6.86 -7.86
C LEU A 137 16.47 6.94 -9.24
N TYR A 138 16.11 8.13 -9.71
CA TYR A 138 15.58 8.33 -11.06
C TYR A 138 16.49 7.74 -12.15
N ARG A 139 17.79 8.04 -12.10
CA ARG A 139 18.77 7.53 -13.10
C ARG A 139 18.84 6.00 -13.09
N ILE A 140 18.77 5.37 -11.91
CA ILE A 140 18.72 3.91 -11.78
C ILE A 140 17.47 3.36 -12.46
N LEU A 141 16.29 3.92 -12.16
CA LEU A 141 15.02 3.49 -12.75
C LEU A 141 15.00 3.70 -14.27
N LYS A 142 15.48 4.85 -14.77
CA LYS A 142 15.53 5.17 -16.21
C LYS A 142 16.43 4.19 -16.97
N LYS A 143 17.55 3.77 -16.38
CA LYS A 143 18.42 2.73 -16.98
C LYS A 143 17.68 1.39 -17.09
N GLN A 144 16.91 1.02 -16.08
CA GLN A 144 16.16 -0.24 -16.11
C GLN A 144 14.93 -0.19 -17.04
N GLN A 145 14.27 0.97 -17.18
CA GLN A 145 13.20 1.19 -18.16
C GLN A 145 13.67 0.91 -19.60
N LYS A 146 14.91 1.24 -19.93
CA LYS A 146 15.51 0.91 -21.24
C LYS A 146 15.67 -0.60 -21.46
N LEU A 147 15.79 -1.38 -20.39
CA LEU A 147 15.97 -2.83 -20.43
C LEU A 147 14.63 -3.58 -20.40
N ASP A 148 13.59 -2.97 -19.82
CA ASP A 148 12.26 -3.55 -19.71
C ASP A 148 11.18 -2.45 -19.82
N PRO A 149 10.36 -2.46 -20.87
CA PRO A 149 9.34 -1.43 -21.12
C PRO A 149 8.21 -1.35 -20.09
N ARG A 150 8.08 -2.33 -19.16
CA ARG A 150 7.02 -2.34 -18.14
C ARG A 150 7.19 -1.26 -17.06
N TYR A 151 8.29 -0.52 -17.09
CA TYR A 151 8.73 0.41 -16.05
C TYR A 151 7.96 1.75 -16.03
N GLY A 152 6.85 1.85 -16.76
CA GLY A 152 6.04 3.07 -16.87
C GLY A 152 6.78 4.20 -17.59
N ASP A 153 6.09 5.30 -17.90
CA ASP A 153 6.74 6.51 -18.41
C ASP A 153 7.29 7.34 -17.24
N LEU A 154 8.59 7.65 -17.30
CA LEU A 154 9.32 8.39 -16.28
C LEU A 154 9.59 9.85 -16.68
N ASP A 155 9.20 10.28 -17.88
CA ASP A 155 9.56 11.58 -18.44
C ASP A 155 8.95 12.75 -17.63
N MET A 156 7.78 12.52 -17.01
CA MET A 156 7.17 13.47 -16.07
C MET A 156 8.08 13.78 -14.86
N LEU A 157 8.83 12.78 -14.38
CA LEU A 157 9.77 12.98 -13.27
C LEU A 157 11.05 13.68 -13.72
N GLU A 158 11.49 13.45 -14.96
CA GLU A 158 12.69 14.10 -15.51
C GLU A 158 12.57 15.61 -15.43
N LYS A 159 11.47 16.14 -15.98
CA LYS A 159 11.18 17.57 -15.97
C LYS A 159 11.19 18.14 -14.54
N ARG A 160 10.52 17.46 -13.60
CA ARG A 160 10.43 17.91 -12.20
C ARG A 160 11.76 17.87 -11.44
N LEU A 161 12.65 16.95 -11.78
CA LEU A 161 13.90 16.72 -11.06
C LEU A 161 15.08 17.53 -11.61
N PHE A 162 15.03 17.93 -12.87
CA PHE A 162 16.16 18.53 -13.60
C PHE A 162 15.87 19.90 -14.26
N ASP A 163 14.62 20.39 -14.24
CA ASP A 163 14.32 21.81 -14.46
C ASP A 163 14.69 22.65 -13.22
#